data_AF-A0A0S2SHG9-F1
#
_entry.id   AF-A0A0S2SHG9-F1
#
_cell.length_a   1.000
_cell.length_b   1.000
_cell.length_c   1.000
_cell.angle_alpha   90.00
_cell.angle_beta   90.00
_cell.angle_gamma   90.00
#
_symmetry.space_group_name_H-M   'P 1'
#
loop_
_entity.id
_entity.type
_entity.pdbx_description
1 polymer ?
#
loop_
_entity_poly.entity_id
_entity_poly.type
_entity_poly.pdbx_seq_one_letter_code
_entity_poly.pdbx_strand_id
1 'polypeptide(L)'
;MVLLGCFVRLYTWLTPHHEFVLIRGGNMAAALAFSGALLGFALPLSSAISHSLSLLDCAIWGAIALMVQVAAFMVMRLWLKDLCERIARGEMASAILLAAISLAVGLLNAACMTY
;
A
#
# COMPACT_ATOMS: atom_id res chain seq x y z
N MET A 1 -10.37 12.09 -10.25
CA MET A 1 -10.74 12.81 -9.00
C MET A 1 -11.71 12.02 -8.13
N VAL A 2 -12.87 11.56 -8.64
CA VAL A 2 -13.85 10.76 -7.87
C VAL A 2 -13.30 9.38 -7.43
N LEU A 3 -12.56 8.69 -8.30
CA LEU A 3 -11.88 7.41 -8.00
C LEU A 3 -10.80 7.54 -6.91
N LEU A 4 -10.11 8.69 -6.86
CA LEU A 4 -9.09 9.00 -5.85
C LEU A 4 -9.75 9.17 -4.47
N GLY A 5 -10.94 9.77 -4.41
CA GLY A 5 -11.75 9.87 -3.20
C GLY A 5 -12.26 8.52 -2.68
N CYS A 6 -12.70 7.63 -3.57
CA CYS A 6 -13.07 6.25 -3.21
C CYS A 6 -11.87 5.42 -2.75
N PHE A 7 -10.72 5.58 -3.39
CA PHE A 7 -9.49 4.92 -2.96
C PHE A 7 -9.05 5.38 -1.58
N VAL A 8 -9.03 6.69 -1.31
CA VAL A 8 -8.76 7.23 0.04
C VAL A 8 -9.72 6.64 1.06
N ARG A 9 -11.02 6.53 0.74
CA ARG A 9 -12.05 5.94 1.61
C ARG A 9 -11.79 4.46 1.90
N LEU A 10 -11.51 3.66 0.88
CA LEU A 10 -11.20 2.23 0.98
C LEU A 10 -9.87 2.00 1.70
N TYR A 11 -8.85 2.81 1.42
CA TYR A 11 -7.56 2.72 2.08
C TYR A 11 -7.67 3.10 3.55
N THR A 12 -8.42 4.15 3.92
CA THR A 12 -8.72 4.48 5.33
C THR A 12 -9.56 3.41 6.05
N TRP A 13 -10.27 2.57 5.30
CA TRP A 13 -11.03 1.44 5.85
C TRP A 13 -10.16 0.19 5.98
N LEU A 14 -9.19 0.01 5.07
CA LEU A 14 -8.28 -1.13 5.02
C LEU A 14 -7.02 -0.96 5.88
N THR A 15 -6.60 0.28 6.17
CA THR A 15 -5.57 0.60 7.17
C THR A 15 -6.29 0.96 8.48
N PRO A 16 -6.45 -0.01 9.40
CA PRO A 16 -7.33 0.13 10.55
C PRO A 16 -6.66 0.99 11.62
N HIS A 17 -6.77 2.31 11.53
CA HIS A 17 -6.61 3.32 12.59
C HIS A 17 -5.39 3.27 13.55
N HIS A 18 -4.46 2.31 13.42
CA HIS A 18 -3.35 2.11 14.36
C HIS A 18 -2.06 2.77 13.86
N GLU A 19 -1.77 2.74 12.57
CA GLU A 19 -0.61 3.44 12.01
C GLU A 19 -0.74 4.95 12.17
N PHE A 20 -1.93 5.53 11.91
CA PHE A 20 -2.15 6.97 12.07
C PHE A 20 -2.02 7.45 13.52
N VAL A 21 -2.34 6.61 14.51
CA VAL A 21 -2.13 6.91 15.93
C VAL A 21 -0.64 6.88 16.26
N LEU A 22 0.11 5.91 15.74
CA LEU A 22 1.56 5.85 15.91
C LEU A 22 2.32 6.97 15.20
N ILE A 23 1.89 7.34 13.99
CA ILE A 23 2.45 8.47 13.24
C ILE A 23 2.19 9.77 14.00
N ARG A 24 0.98 9.96 14.54
CA ARG A 24 0.67 11.09 15.44
C ARG A 24 1.47 11.05 16.75
N GLY A 25 1.87 9.87 17.20
CA GLY A 25 2.79 9.65 18.32
C GLY A 25 4.27 9.91 18.00
N GLY A 26 4.61 10.34 16.77
CA GLY A 26 5.98 10.66 16.37
C GLY A 26 6.80 9.46 15.88
N ASN A 27 6.18 8.30 15.63
CA ASN A 27 6.90 7.13 15.14
C ASN A 27 7.21 7.26 13.64
N MET A 28 8.46 7.58 13.32
CA MET A 28 8.95 7.70 11.95
C MET A 28 8.93 6.38 11.17
N ALA A 29 9.11 5.24 11.85
CA ALA A 29 9.07 3.92 11.22
C ALA A 29 7.66 3.63 10.68
N ALA A 30 6.62 3.93 11.47
CA ALA A 30 5.24 3.83 11.02
C ALA A 30 4.94 4.75 9.83
N ALA A 31 5.46 5.99 9.86
CA ALA A 31 5.29 6.93 8.75
C ALA A 31 5.96 6.45 7.45
N LEU A 32 7.16 5.86 7.56
CA LEU A 32 7.89 5.34 6.41
C LEU A 32 7.21 4.10 5.82
N ALA A 33 6.83 3.14 6.67
CA ALA A 33 6.10 1.94 6.25
C ALA A 33 4.80 2.32 5.51
N PHE A 34 4.01 3.22 6.10
CA PHE A 34 2.76 3.70 5.52
C PHE A 34 2.97 4.44 4.20
N SER A 35 3.96 5.34 4.13
CA SER A 35 4.25 6.08 2.90
C SER A 35 4.74 5.16 1.77
N GLY A 36 5.56 4.15 2.07
CA GLY A 36 5.97 3.15 1.10
C GLY A 36 4.81 2.30 0.57
N ALA A 37 3.91 1.87 1.46
CA ALA A 37 2.70 1.14 1.07
C ALA A 37 1.75 1.98 0.23
N LEU A 38 1.61 3.26 0.56
CA LEU A 38 0.79 4.22 -0.18
C LEU A 38 1.35 4.47 -1.59
N LEU A 39 2.64 4.73 -1.71
CA LEU A 39 3.31 4.93 -3.00
C LEU A 39 3.29 3.67 -3.85
N GLY A 40 3.53 2.50 -3.24
CA GLY A 40 3.45 1.22 -3.91
C GLY A 40 2.07 0.96 -4.51
N PHE A 41 0.98 1.35 -3.85
CA PHE A 41 -0.35 1.23 -4.44
C PHE A 41 -0.65 2.30 -5.50
N ALA A 42 -0.13 3.52 -5.32
CA ALA A 42 -0.39 4.63 -6.23
C ALA A 42 0.12 4.36 -7.66
N LEU A 43 1.21 3.59 -7.79
CA LEU A 43 1.82 3.21 -9.08
C LEU A 43 0.90 2.33 -9.96
N PRO A 44 0.41 1.16 -9.52
CA PRO A 44 -0.50 0.35 -10.31
C PRO A 44 -1.85 1.04 -10.51
N LEU A 45 -2.31 1.84 -9.54
CA LEU A 45 -3.52 2.64 -9.73
C LEU A 45 -3.37 3.68 -10.85
N SER A 46 -2.22 4.37 -10.96
CA SER A 46 -2.00 5.34 -12.04
C SER A 46 -1.90 4.67 -13.41
N SER A 47 -1.29 3.47 -13.47
CA SER A 47 -1.26 2.63 -14.68
C SER A 47 -2.67 2.21 -15.09
N ALA A 48 -3.47 1.69 -14.15
CA ALA A 48 -4.87 1.32 -14.37
C ALA A 48 -5.72 2.48 -14.89
N ILE A 49 -5.54 3.69 -14.37
CA ILE A 49 -6.24 4.90 -14.83
C ILE A 49 -5.84 5.27 -16.25
N SER A 50 -4.56 5.12 -16.60
CA SER A 50 -4.03 5.52 -17.92
C SER A 50 -4.50 4.58 -19.04
N HIS A 51 -4.77 3.31 -18.74
CA HIS A 51 -5.19 2.29 -19.71
C HIS A 51 -6.70 2.01 -19.72
N SER A 52 -7.46 2.52 -18.75
CA SER A 52 -8.91 2.21 -18.66
C SER A 52 -9.75 3.12 -19.55
N LEU A 53 -10.40 2.53 -20.54
CA LEU A 53 -11.41 3.18 -21.40
C LEU A 53 -12.75 3.43 -20.65
N SER A 54 -13.00 2.72 -19.54
CA SER A 54 -14.20 2.84 -18.71
C SER A 54 -13.90 2.86 -17.20
N LEU A 55 -14.74 3.55 -16.41
CA LEU A 55 -14.66 3.58 -14.93
C LEU A 55 -14.67 2.19 -14.27
N LEU A 56 -15.31 1.22 -14.93
CA LEU A 56 -15.48 -0.14 -14.44
C LEU A 56 -14.18 -0.96 -14.57
N ASP A 57 -13.46 -0.82 -15.69
CA ASP A 57 -12.13 -1.44 -15.90
C ASP A 57 -11.11 -0.93 -14.88
N CYS A 58 -11.16 0.38 -14.61
CA CYS A 58 -10.28 1.00 -13.61
C CYS A 58 -10.56 0.46 -12.20
N ALA A 59 -11.83 0.17 -11.89
CA ALA A 59 -12.22 -0.40 -10.59
C ALA A 59 -11.74 -1.84 -10.45
N ILE A 60 -11.83 -2.65 -11.50
CA ILE A 60 -11.35 -4.05 -11.51
C ILE A 60 -9.83 -4.08 -11.30
N TRP A 61 -9.08 -3.29 -12.08
CA TRP A 61 -7.63 -3.23 -11.94
C TRP A 61 -7.19 -2.63 -10.60
N GLY A 62 -7.88 -1.60 -10.11
CA GLY A 62 -7.64 -1.07 -8.76
C GLY A 62 -7.87 -2.11 -7.67
N ALA A 63 -8.89 -2.98 -7.81
CA ALA A 63 -9.16 -4.07 -6.87
C ALA A 63 -8.07 -5.15 -6.93
N ILE A 64 -7.60 -5.52 -8.13
CA ILE A 64 -6.47 -6.45 -8.31
C ILE A 64 -5.22 -5.86 -7.66
N ALA A 65 -4.95 -4.56 -7.88
CA ALA A 65 -3.83 -3.88 -7.27
C ALA A 65 -3.87 -3.90 -5.75
N LEU A 66 -5.06 -3.70 -5.17
CA LEU A 66 -5.27 -3.76 -3.74
C LEU A 66 -5.00 -5.16 -3.21
N MET A 67 -5.51 -6.17 -3.91
CA MET A 67 -5.36 -7.57 -3.54
C MET A 67 -3.87 -7.98 -3.52
N VAL A 68 -3.12 -7.59 -4.55
CA VAL A 68 -1.67 -7.85 -4.62
C VAL A 68 -0.91 -7.12 -3.51
N GLN A 69 -1.27 -5.86 -3.22
CA GLN A 69 -0.64 -5.08 -2.17
C GLN A 69 -0.89 -5.69 -0.77
N VAL A 70 -2.12 -6.11 -0.51
CA VAL A 70 -2.50 -6.80 0.73
C VAL A 70 -1.81 -8.16 0.85
N ALA A 71 -1.70 -8.90 -0.26
CA ALA A 71 -0.98 -10.18 -0.28
C ALA A 71 0.50 -9.98 0.06
N ALA A 72 1.17 -8.98 -0.52
CA ALA A 72 2.55 -8.65 -0.21
C ALA A 72 2.74 -8.29 1.28
N PHE A 73 1.82 -7.49 1.84
CA PHE A 73 1.81 -7.18 3.27
C PHE A 73 1.65 -8.44 4.13
N MET A 74 0.72 -9.34 3.78
CA MET A 74 0.51 -10.60 4.49
C MET A 74 1.75 -11.49 4.43
N VAL A 75 2.38 -11.64 3.26
CA VAL A 75 3.64 -12.38 3.11
C VAL A 75 4.72 -11.80 4.01
N MET A 76 4.85 -10.47 4.04
CA MET A 76 5.80 -9.79 4.91
C MET A 76 5.49 -9.99 6.39
N ARG A 77 4.23 -9.99 6.78
CA ARG A 77 3.79 -10.27 8.16
C ARG A 77 4.06 -11.72 8.56
N LEU A 78 4.00 -12.67 7.62
CA LEU A 78 4.35 -14.07 7.86
C LEU A 78 5.86 -14.26 7.96
N TRP A 79 6.64 -13.56 7.14
CA TRP A 79 8.11 -13.64 7.14
C TRP A 79 8.74 -12.93 8.33
N LEU A 80 8.27 -11.72 8.64
CA LEU A 80 8.64 -10.98 9.84
C LEU A 80 7.54 -11.12 10.87
N LYS A 81 7.70 -12.10 11.79
CA LYS A 81 6.88 -12.18 12.99
C LYS A 81 6.88 -10.84 13.73
N ASP A 82 5.69 -10.44 14.17
CA ASP A 82 5.44 -9.21 14.91
C ASP A 82 5.79 -7.92 14.14
N LEU A 83 5.74 -7.93 12.79
CA LEU A 83 6.05 -6.77 11.95
C LEU A 83 5.38 -5.47 12.42
N CYS A 84 4.07 -5.50 12.71
CA CYS A 84 3.34 -4.33 13.21
C CYS A 84 3.89 -3.84 14.55
N GLU A 85 4.27 -4.77 15.42
CA GLU A 85 4.80 -4.46 16.75
C GLU A 85 6.24 -3.92 16.67
N ARG A 86 7.06 -4.45 15.75
CA ARG A 86 8.40 -3.96 15.45
C ARG A 86 8.36 -2.53 14.90
N ILE A 87 7.46 -2.27 13.95
CA ILE A 87 7.19 -0.91 13.46
C ILE A 87 6.69 -0.05 14.62
N ALA A 88 5.84 -0.59 15.49
CA ALA A 88 5.33 0.15 16.64
C ALA A 88 6.40 0.54 17.67
N ARG A 89 7.42 -0.30 17.83
CA ARG A 89 8.63 -0.02 18.61
C ARG A 89 9.59 0.96 17.93
N GLY A 90 9.30 1.40 16.70
CA GLY A 90 10.13 2.34 15.95
C GLY A 90 11.30 1.68 15.21
N GLU A 91 11.24 0.37 14.95
CA GLU A 91 12.30 -0.33 14.22
C GLU A 91 12.30 0.09 12.73
N MET A 92 13.20 1.02 12.39
CA MET A 92 13.34 1.54 11.03
C MET A 92 13.69 0.45 10.00
N ALA A 93 14.47 -0.56 10.37
CA ALA A 93 14.84 -1.65 9.46
C ALA A 93 13.59 -2.40 8.94
N SER A 94 12.67 -2.73 9.84
CA SER A 94 11.41 -3.40 9.51
C SER A 94 10.51 -2.51 8.65
N ALA A 95 10.47 -1.21 8.95
CA ALA A 95 9.70 -0.24 8.18
C ALA A 95 10.26 0.00 6.77
N ILE A 96 11.58 0.16 6.61
CA ILE A 96 12.23 0.33 5.31
C ILE A 96 11.99 -0.90 4.44
N LEU A 97 12.15 -2.10 5.01
CA LEU A 97 11.96 -3.34 4.27
C LEU A 97 10.52 -3.50 3.79
N LEU A 98 9.55 -3.22 4.67
CA LEU A 98 8.13 -3.23 4.31
C LEU A 98 7.82 -2.20 3.23
N ALA A 99 8.30 -0.96 3.39
CA ALA A 99 8.12 0.11 2.42
C ALA A 99 8.69 -0.27 1.05
N ALA A 100 9.92 -0.79 0.99
CA ALA A 100 10.60 -1.18 -0.23
C ALA A 100 9.88 -2.31 -0.96
N ILE A 101 9.44 -3.36 -0.24
CA ILE A 101 8.72 -4.48 -0.83
C ILE A 101 7.35 -4.04 -1.35
N SER A 102 6.64 -3.19 -0.59
CA SER A 102 5.35 -2.66 -1.03
C SER A 102 5.49 -1.79 -2.29
N LEU A 103 6.58 -1.01 -2.39
CA LEU A 103 6.91 -0.24 -3.59
C LEU A 103 7.29 -1.14 -4.78
N ALA A 104 8.13 -2.14 -4.56
CA ALA A 104 8.58 -3.05 -5.62
C ALA A 104 7.42 -3.86 -6.20
N VAL A 105 6.56 -4.41 -5.34
CA VAL A 105 5.35 -5.15 -5.76
C VAL A 105 4.40 -4.22 -6.51
N GLY A 106 4.20 -3.01 -5.99
CA GLY A 106 3.43 -1.97 -6.65
C GLY A 106 3.92 -1.66 -8.07
N LEU A 107 5.22 -1.41 -8.21
CA LEU A 107 5.86 -1.13 -9.49
C LEU A 107 5.71 -2.30 -10.48
N LEU A 108 5.96 -3.53 -10.03
CA LEU A 108 5.79 -4.74 -10.85
C LEU A 108 4.35 -4.88 -11.33
N ASN A 109 3.40 -4.67 -10.44
CA ASN A 109 1.98 -4.74 -10.78
C ASN A 109 1.57 -3.64 -11.78
N ALA A 110 2.11 -2.42 -11.61
CA ALA A 110 1.89 -1.32 -12.56
C ALA A 110 2.44 -1.65 -13.95
N ALA A 111 3.63 -2.25 -14.01
CA ALA A 111 4.25 -2.67 -15.26
C ALA A 111 3.41 -3.76 -15.97
N CYS A 112 2.90 -4.73 -15.22
CA CYS A 112 2.03 -5.78 -15.75
C CYS A 112 0.69 -5.28 -16.32
N MET A 113 0.23 -4.09 -15.90
CA MET A 113 -0.99 -3.47 -16.44
C MET A 113 -0.77 -2.70 -17.75
N THR A 114 0.48 -2.51 -18.19
CA THR A 114 0.81 -1.65 -19.34
C THR A 114 0.69 -2.39 -20.70
N TYR A 115 -0.38 -3.15 -20.94
CA TYR A 115 -0.57 -3.92 -22.18
C TYR A 115 -1.95 -3.71 -22.82
#